data_AF-A0A1R3J105-F1
#
_entry.id   AF-A0A1R3J105-F1
#
_cell.length_a   1.000
_cell.length_b   1.000
_cell.length_c   1.000
_cell.angle_alpha   90.00
_cell.angle_beta   90.00
_cell.angle_gamma   90.00
#
_symmetry.space_group_name_H-M   'P 1'
#
loop_
_entity.id
_entity.type
_entity.pdbx_description
1 polymer ?
#
loop_
_entity_poly.entity_id
_entity_poly.type
_entity_poly.pdbx_seq_one_letter_code
_entity_poly.pdbx_strand_id
1 'polypeptide(L)'
;MRWLDGLWSAAREVVYVSPQVSGSLEAYIPARKVPDWFDYKQVGSAVLFCMPSISTGQYRAVIVFVIYSVDEEYDDHQESTRASLTLYFKNKTKGSGTFDRTNSNFFDGDICQDHAWVSYITPDIFLRDMNADEGDEIEVSIEPRGGILVKACGIHLPIHRQ
;
A
#
# COMPACT_ATOMS: atom_id res chain seq x y z
N MET A 1 15.44 -3.96 10.11
CA MET A 1 16.08 -4.19 8.79
C MET A 1 15.94 -5.61 8.22
N ARG A 2 15.26 -6.58 8.87
CA ARG A 2 15.10 -7.96 8.34
C ARG A 2 13.95 -8.18 7.35
N TRP A 3 13.03 -7.22 7.21
CA TRP A 3 11.92 -7.32 6.26
C TRP A 3 12.36 -7.09 4.81
N LEU A 4 13.47 -6.38 4.61
CA LEU A 4 14.09 -6.22 3.30
C LEU A 4 14.62 -7.55 2.77
N ASP A 5 15.05 -8.49 3.61
CA ASP A 5 15.61 -9.77 3.15
C ASP A 5 14.53 -10.66 2.50
N GLY A 6 13.31 -10.64 3.05
CA GLY A 6 12.15 -11.32 2.44
C GLY A 6 11.65 -10.61 1.17
N LEU A 7 11.71 -9.28 1.15
CA LEU A 7 11.43 -8.48 -0.05
C LEU A 7 12.48 -8.72 -1.15
N TRP A 8 13.76 -8.88 -0.77
CA TRP A 8 14.90 -9.16 -1.65
C TRP A 8 14.86 -10.57 -2.25
N SER A 9 14.32 -11.56 -1.53
CA SER A 9 14.09 -12.88 -2.10
C SER A 9 13.02 -12.88 -3.20
N ALA A 10 12.12 -11.89 -3.21
CA ALA A 10 11.07 -11.73 -4.22
C ALA A 10 11.45 -10.74 -5.33
N ALA A 11 12.28 -9.74 -5.03
CA ALA A 11 12.67 -8.70 -5.96
C ALA A 11 14.10 -8.92 -6.48
N ARG A 12 14.23 -9.59 -7.63
CA ARG A 12 15.48 -9.54 -8.41
C ARG A 12 15.72 -8.17 -9.04
N GLU A 13 14.67 -7.35 -9.18
CA GLU A 13 14.71 -6.03 -9.80
C GLU A 13 13.81 -5.08 -9.00
N VAL A 14 14.38 -4.40 -8.01
CA VAL A 14 13.74 -3.23 -7.42
C VAL A 14 13.89 -2.09 -8.42
N VAL A 15 12.78 -1.66 -9.04
CA VAL A 15 12.84 -0.64 -10.11
C VAL A 15 13.12 0.75 -9.54
N TYR A 16 12.60 1.04 -8.35
CA TYR A 16 12.80 2.34 -7.69
C TYR A 16 12.46 2.28 -6.20
N VAL A 17 13.16 3.08 -5.38
CA VAL A 17 12.85 3.34 -3.98
C VAL A 17 12.78 4.85 -3.76
N SER A 18 11.63 5.39 -3.40
CA SER A 18 11.49 6.83 -3.12
C SER A 18 12.03 7.18 -1.73
N PRO A 19 12.86 8.23 -1.56
CA PRO A 19 13.24 8.73 -0.25
C PRO A 19 12.04 9.30 0.51
N GLN A 20 12.07 9.20 1.84
CA GLN A 20 11.00 9.62 2.75
C GLN A 20 10.62 11.11 2.56
N VAL A 21 9.50 11.39 1.90
CA VAL A 21 8.90 12.74 1.87
C VAL A 21 7.76 12.87 2.89
N SER A 22 7.25 11.76 3.44
CA SER A 22 6.07 11.75 4.33
C SER A 22 6.06 10.66 5.41
N GLY A 23 7.18 10.00 5.71
CA GLY A 23 7.20 8.89 6.67
C GLY A 23 6.77 7.53 6.08
N SER A 24 6.54 7.46 4.77
CA SER A 24 6.40 6.20 4.03
C SER A 24 7.62 5.91 3.14
N LEU A 25 7.89 4.62 2.91
CA LEU A 25 8.91 4.11 1.98
C LEU A 25 8.19 3.32 0.89
N GLU A 26 8.41 3.69 -0.37
CA GLU A 26 7.73 3.09 -1.50
C GLU A 26 8.70 2.34 -2.42
N ALA A 27 8.22 1.25 -3.02
CA ALA A 27 8.90 0.53 -4.09
C ALA A 27 7.94 0.10 -5.19
N TYR A 28 8.45 0.02 -6.42
CA TYR A 28 7.72 -0.47 -7.59
C TYR A 28 8.50 -1.65 -8.17
N ILE A 29 7.84 -2.80 -8.36
CA ILE A 29 8.49 -4.03 -8.82
C ILE A 29 7.58 -4.79 -9.80
N PRO A 30 8.12 -5.53 -10.79
CA PRO A 30 7.33 -6.47 -11.58
C PRO A 30 6.75 -7.56 -10.68
N ALA A 31 5.42 -7.71 -10.68
CA ALA A 31 4.75 -8.71 -9.86
C ALA A 31 3.31 -8.93 -10.33
N ARG A 32 2.86 -10.19 -10.27
CA ARG A 32 1.51 -10.59 -10.73
C ARG A 32 0.57 -11.01 -9.60
N LYS A 33 1.11 -11.21 -8.39
CA LYS A 33 0.38 -11.73 -7.23
C LYS A 33 0.94 -11.13 -5.95
N VAL A 34 0.04 -10.92 -4.99
CA VAL A 34 0.41 -10.59 -3.61
C VAL A 34 1.15 -11.78 -2.99
N PRO A 35 2.31 -11.59 -2.33
CA PRO A 35 3.05 -12.68 -1.70
C PRO A 35 2.23 -13.41 -0.64
N ASP A 36 2.48 -14.71 -0.49
CA ASP A 36 1.65 -15.54 0.37
C ASP A 36 1.72 -15.20 1.85
N TRP A 37 2.83 -14.61 2.30
CA TRP A 37 3.08 -14.23 3.68
C TRP A 37 2.35 -12.96 4.14
N PHE A 38 1.64 -12.26 3.26
CA PHE A 38 0.76 -11.15 3.66
C PHE A 38 -0.43 -11.67 4.48
N ASP A 39 -0.69 -11.00 5.61
CA ASP A 39 -1.69 -11.43 6.60
C ASP A 39 -3.11 -11.31 6.04
N TYR A 40 -3.38 -10.22 5.32
CA TYR A 40 -4.67 -9.91 4.74
C TYR A 40 -4.50 -9.69 3.25
N LYS A 41 -5.30 -10.36 2.43
CA LYS A 41 -5.21 -10.31 0.96
C LYS A 41 -6.61 -10.28 0.38
N GLN A 42 -6.83 -9.46 -0.64
CA GLN A 42 -8.12 -9.36 -1.31
C GLN A 42 -7.95 -9.06 -2.79
N VAL A 43 -8.86 -9.60 -3.61
CA VAL A 43 -9.01 -9.20 -5.01
C VAL A 43 -9.73 -7.85 -5.05
N GLY A 44 -9.28 -6.96 -5.93
CA GLY A 44 -9.76 -5.59 -6.01
C GLY A 44 -8.92 -4.62 -5.17
N SER A 45 -9.51 -3.47 -4.87
CA SER A 45 -8.81 -2.30 -4.35
C SER A 45 -9.10 -1.98 -2.88
N ALA A 46 -9.67 -2.91 -2.11
CA ALA A 46 -9.89 -2.70 -0.69
C ALA A 46 -9.65 -3.99 0.11
N VAL A 47 -9.08 -3.82 1.31
CA VAL A 47 -8.92 -4.86 2.32
C VAL A 47 -9.59 -4.40 3.61
N LEU A 48 -10.38 -5.28 4.22
CA LEU A 48 -10.96 -5.08 5.55
C LEU A 48 -10.33 -6.05 6.54
N PHE A 49 -9.93 -5.56 7.72
CA PHE A 49 -9.42 -6.40 8.80
C PHE A 49 -9.76 -5.85 10.19
N CYS A 50 -9.76 -6.72 11.19
CA CYS A 50 -9.81 -6.30 12.59
C CYS A 50 -8.40 -6.02 13.10
N MET A 51 -8.20 -4.87 13.73
CA MET A 51 -6.91 -4.47 14.30
C MET A 51 -6.45 -5.51 15.33
N PRO A 52 -5.31 -6.19 15.11
CA PRO A 52 -4.86 -7.24 16.01
C PRO A 52 -4.37 -6.69 17.34
N SER A 53 -4.38 -7.54 18.37
CA SER A 53 -3.82 -7.21 19.69
C SER A 53 -2.37 -6.72 19.60
N ILE A 54 -2.05 -5.68 20.37
CA ILE A 54 -0.70 -5.11 20.50
C ILE A 54 -0.31 -5.11 21.98
N SER A 55 0.84 -5.71 22.31
CA SER A 55 1.35 -5.68 23.68
C SER A 55 1.84 -4.28 24.04
N THR A 56 1.81 -3.94 25.33
CA THR A 56 2.35 -2.67 25.84
C THR A 56 3.78 -2.42 25.36
N GLY A 57 4.05 -1.21 24.83
CA GLY A 57 5.37 -0.83 24.30
C GLY A 57 5.66 -1.34 22.88
N GLN A 58 4.68 -1.97 22.22
CA GLN A 58 4.77 -2.33 20.81
C GLN A 58 3.87 -1.45 19.96
N TYR A 59 4.21 -1.36 18.69
CA TYR A 59 3.43 -0.63 17.69
C TYR A 59 3.52 -1.36 16.34
N ARG A 60 2.50 -1.19 15.50
CA ARG A 60 2.44 -1.83 14.19
C ARG A 60 2.61 -0.79 13.09
N ALA A 61 3.58 -1.02 12.22
CA ALA A 61 3.62 -0.34 10.94
C ALA A 61 2.67 -1.06 9.95
N VAL A 62 2.53 -0.51 8.75
CA VAL A 62 1.76 -1.13 7.67
C VAL A 62 2.66 -1.37 6.48
N ILE A 63 2.60 -2.55 5.91
CA ILE A 63 3.07 -2.79 4.54
C ILE A 63 1.86 -3.04 3.68
N VAL A 64 1.66 -2.18 2.68
CA VAL A 64 0.65 -2.33 1.64
C VAL A 64 1.33 -2.84 0.38
N PHE A 65 0.74 -3.84 -0.27
CA PHE A 65 1.21 -4.40 -1.52
C PHE A 65 0.06 -4.45 -2.52
N VAL A 66 0.17 -3.69 -3.61
CA VAL A 66 -0.92 -3.48 -4.58
C VAL A 66 -0.47 -4.00 -5.93
N ILE A 67 -1.15 -5.02 -6.46
CA ILE A 67 -1.00 -5.45 -7.85
C ILE A 67 -1.85 -4.56 -8.73
N TYR A 68 -1.22 -3.94 -9.72
CA TYR A 68 -1.88 -3.09 -10.69
C TYR A 68 -1.33 -3.29 -12.10
N SER A 69 -2.09 -2.84 -13.09
CA SER A 69 -1.65 -2.63 -14.48
C SER A 69 -2.09 -1.25 -14.95
N VAL A 70 -1.51 -0.76 -16.03
CA VAL A 70 -1.98 0.44 -16.73
C VAL A 70 -2.86 -0.02 -17.89
N ASP A 71 -4.03 0.60 -18.05
CA ASP A 71 -4.90 0.37 -19.19
C ASP A 71 -4.31 1.07 -20.43
N GLU A 72 -3.87 0.28 -21.41
CA GLU A 72 -3.25 0.76 -22.64
C GLU A 72 -4.25 1.48 -23.57
N GLU A 73 -5.56 1.26 -23.39
CA GLU A 73 -6.62 1.93 -24.14
C GLU A 73 -7.06 3.26 -23.51
N TYR A 74 -6.46 3.64 -22.37
CA TYR A 74 -6.77 4.89 -21.69
C TYR A 74 -6.27 6.10 -22.50
N ASP A 75 -7.21 6.81 -23.12
CA ASP A 75 -6.94 8.00 -23.93
C ASP A 75 -6.51 9.19 -23.03
N ASP A 76 -5.20 9.45 -22.99
CA ASP A 76 -4.55 10.54 -22.23
C ASP A 76 -4.95 11.96 -22.76
N HIS A 77 -5.78 12.04 -23.81
CA HIS A 77 -6.23 13.31 -24.39
C HIS A 77 -7.35 14.01 -23.61
N GLN A 78 -7.95 13.41 -22.57
CA GLN A 78 -9.05 14.05 -21.81
C GLN A 78 -8.68 14.72 -20.50
N GLU A 79 -7.52 14.47 -19.92
CA GLU A 79 -7.01 15.25 -18.78
C GLU A 79 -5.58 14.80 -18.53
N SER A 80 -4.65 15.74 -18.38
CA SER A 80 -3.24 15.52 -18.00
C SER A 80 -3.11 14.97 -16.55
N THR A 81 -3.95 14.01 -16.18
CA THR A 81 -4.01 13.43 -14.85
C THR A 81 -2.98 12.32 -14.79
N ARG A 82 -1.78 12.68 -14.31
CA ARG A 82 -0.71 11.74 -14.01
C ARG A 82 -1.26 10.52 -13.28
N ALA A 83 -0.93 9.33 -13.78
CA ALA A 83 -1.28 8.06 -13.16
C ALA A 83 -0.89 8.10 -11.68
N SER A 84 -1.77 7.70 -10.77
CA SER A 84 -1.51 7.80 -9.33
C SER A 84 -2.30 6.77 -8.52
N LEU A 85 -1.73 6.27 -7.42
CA LEU A 85 -2.42 5.46 -6.43
C LEU A 85 -2.54 6.24 -5.12
N THR A 86 -3.75 6.39 -4.60
CA THR A 86 -3.97 7.00 -3.27
C THR A 86 -4.46 5.94 -2.30
N LEU A 87 -3.81 5.83 -1.12
CA LEU A 87 -4.25 4.96 -0.04
C LEU A 87 -5.17 5.72 0.90
N TYR A 88 -6.29 5.12 1.21
CA TYR A 88 -7.22 5.59 2.22
C TYR A 88 -7.29 4.57 3.35
N PHE A 89 -7.13 5.07 4.57
CA PHE A 89 -7.29 4.30 5.79
C PHE A 89 -8.54 4.78 6.49
N LYS A 90 -9.43 3.86 6.84
CA LYS A 90 -10.67 4.17 7.54
C LYS A 90 -10.89 3.22 8.70
N ASN A 91 -11.04 3.78 9.89
CA ASN A 91 -11.53 3.06 11.05
C ASN A 91 -13.07 3.08 11.00
N LYS A 92 -13.66 1.96 10.62
CA LYS A 92 -15.10 1.81 10.44
C LYS A 92 -15.83 1.80 11.78
N THR A 93 -15.21 1.27 12.83
CA THR A 93 -15.75 1.26 14.19
C THR A 93 -15.91 2.68 14.75
N LYS A 94 -14.89 3.53 14.55
CA LYS A 94 -14.85 4.88 15.13
C LYS A 94 -15.30 5.99 14.16
N GLY A 95 -15.46 5.66 12.88
CA GLY A 95 -15.84 6.64 11.84
C GLY A 95 -14.74 7.65 11.49
N SER A 96 -13.50 7.42 11.93
CA SER A 96 -12.33 8.23 11.56
C SER A 96 -11.66 7.70 10.29
N GLY A 97 -10.95 8.56 9.57
CA GLY A 97 -10.19 8.16 8.39
C GLY A 97 -9.11 9.17 8.05
N THR A 98 -8.09 8.70 7.36
CA THR A 98 -6.94 9.45 6.89
C THR A 98 -6.52 8.91 5.52
N PHE A 99 -5.63 9.58 4.82
CA PHE A 99 -5.14 9.13 3.53
C PHE A 99 -3.63 9.38 3.42
N ASP A 100 -2.95 8.47 2.74
CA ASP A 100 -1.58 8.66 2.29
C ASP A 100 -1.57 8.70 0.77
N ARG A 101 -1.00 9.78 0.21
CA ARG A 101 -0.97 10.00 -1.24
C ARG A 101 0.42 9.70 -1.76
N THR A 102 0.51 8.75 -2.67
CA THR A 102 1.78 8.50 -3.38
C THR A 102 2.12 9.67 -4.28
N ASN A 103 3.42 9.99 -4.33
CA ASN A 103 3.95 10.90 -5.34
C ASN A 103 4.31 10.08 -6.58
N SER A 104 3.41 10.12 -7.54
CA SER A 104 3.28 9.17 -8.64
C SER A 104 3.83 9.72 -9.96
N ASN A 105 4.96 10.42 -9.88
CA ASN A 105 5.61 10.95 -11.08
C ASN A 105 6.41 9.90 -11.86
N PHE A 106 6.19 8.60 -11.63
CA PHE A 106 7.10 7.53 -12.07
C PHE A 106 6.46 6.43 -12.91
N PHE A 107 5.18 6.54 -13.28
CA PHE A 107 4.61 5.68 -14.31
C PHE A 107 5.11 6.15 -15.67
N ASP A 108 6.42 6.00 -15.92
CA ASP A 108 7.00 6.17 -17.24
C ASP A 108 6.49 5.02 -18.12
N GLY A 109 6.12 5.34 -19.35
CA GLY A 109 5.13 4.64 -20.18
C GLY A 109 5.49 3.24 -20.70
N ASP A 110 6.26 2.45 -19.95
CA ASP A 110 6.73 1.10 -20.33
C ASP A 110 6.11 -0.02 -19.45
N ILE A 111 5.07 0.30 -18.68
CA ILE A 111 4.34 -0.67 -17.83
C ILE A 111 3.29 -1.43 -18.67
N CYS A 112 3.74 -2.27 -19.59
CA CYS A 112 2.86 -3.20 -20.35
C CYS A 112 2.53 -4.50 -19.58
N GLN A 113 3.02 -4.66 -18.35
CA GLN A 113 2.84 -5.86 -17.54
C GLN A 113 2.35 -5.53 -16.13
N ASP A 114 1.82 -6.53 -15.41
CA ASP A 114 1.42 -6.35 -14.01
C ASP A 114 2.63 -6.00 -13.14
N HIS A 115 2.45 -4.96 -12.33
CA HIS A 115 3.43 -4.50 -11.35
C HIS A 115 2.82 -4.51 -9.96
N ALA A 116 3.70 -4.55 -8.97
CA ALA A 116 3.37 -4.23 -7.59
C ALA A 116 3.86 -2.85 -7.23
N TRP A 117 2.99 -2.10 -6.56
CA TRP A 117 3.38 -0.99 -5.72
C TRP A 117 3.41 -1.46 -4.27
N VAL A 118 4.51 -1.20 -3.58
CA VAL A 118 4.72 -1.55 -2.19
C VAL A 118 4.94 -0.28 -1.40
N SER A 119 4.17 -0.09 -0.33
CA SER A 119 4.36 1.04 0.60
C SER A 119 4.48 0.54 2.02
N TYR A 120 5.58 0.92 2.68
CA TYR A 120 5.74 0.81 4.12
C TYR A 120 5.34 2.14 4.74
N ILE A 121 4.37 2.13 5.65
CA ILE A 121 3.83 3.31 6.31
C ILE A 121 4.11 3.21 7.80
N THR A 122 4.53 4.33 8.40
CA THR A 122 4.85 4.38 9.82
C THR A 122 3.65 4.08 10.71
N PRO A 123 3.90 3.61 11.95
CA PRO A 123 2.85 3.32 12.92
C PRO A 123 1.95 4.51 13.30
N ASP A 124 2.40 5.74 13.04
CA ASP A 124 1.65 6.95 13.36
C ASP A 124 0.26 6.99 12.69
N ILE A 125 0.10 6.34 11.53
CA ILE A 125 -1.19 6.23 10.83
C ILE A 125 -2.27 5.57 11.71
N PHE A 126 -1.89 4.56 12.50
CA PHE A 126 -2.80 3.89 13.43
C PHE A 126 -2.87 4.59 14.77
N LEU A 127 -1.73 5.04 15.30
CA LEU A 127 -1.66 5.58 16.66
C LEU A 127 -2.22 7.00 16.77
N ARG A 128 -1.90 7.87 15.81
CA ARG A 128 -2.24 9.29 15.88
C ARG A 128 -3.42 9.64 14.99
N ASP A 129 -3.40 9.18 13.74
CA ASP A 129 -4.35 9.67 12.74
C ASP A 129 -5.70 8.98 12.86
N MET A 130 -5.69 7.66 13.08
CA MET A 130 -6.92 6.88 13.23
C MET A 130 -7.30 6.57 14.68
N ASN A 131 -6.35 6.66 15.61
CA ASN A 131 -6.49 6.21 17.00
C ASN A 131 -7.11 4.80 17.05
N ALA A 132 -6.51 3.85 16.32
CA ALA A 132 -7.01 2.49 16.19
C ALA A 132 -6.67 1.66 17.44
N ASP A 133 -7.69 1.03 18.01
CA ASP A 133 -7.57 0.11 19.15
C ASP A 133 -7.71 -1.35 18.69
N GLU A 134 -7.28 -2.28 19.53
CA GLU A 134 -7.53 -3.70 19.32
C GLU A 134 -9.01 -3.98 19.04
N GLY A 135 -9.29 -4.76 18.00
CA GLY A 135 -10.64 -5.13 17.59
C GLY A 135 -11.36 -4.12 16.70
N ASP A 136 -10.81 -2.92 16.49
CA ASP A 136 -11.38 -1.96 15.55
C ASP A 136 -11.38 -2.52 14.12
N GLU A 137 -12.46 -2.30 13.38
CA GLU A 137 -12.55 -2.65 11.97
C GLU A 137 -11.87 -1.59 11.12
N ILE A 138 -10.79 -1.97 10.45
CA ILE A 138 -9.99 -1.09 9.60
C ILE A 138 -10.17 -1.49 8.14
N GLU A 139 -10.56 -0.51 7.33
CA GLU A 139 -10.59 -0.61 5.87
C GLU A 139 -9.39 0.14 5.30
N VAL A 140 -8.65 -0.53 4.43
CA VAL A 140 -7.60 0.08 3.61
C VAL A 140 -8.06 0.00 2.17
N SER A 141 -8.28 1.14 1.52
CA SER A 141 -8.73 1.20 0.13
C SER A 141 -7.74 1.98 -0.75
N ILE A 142 -7.69 1.59 -2.02
CA ILE A 142 -6.80 2.12 -3.03
C ILE A 142 -7.66 2.80 -4.09
N GLU A 143 -7.44 4.09 -4.29
CA GLU A 143 -8.04 4.85 -5.38
C GLU A 143 -7.01 5.02 -6.51
N PRO A 144 -7.21 4.35 -7.65
CA PRO A 144 -6.38 4.58 -8.83
C PRO A 144 -6.85 5.81 -9.61
N ARG A 145 -5.91 6.49 -10.28
CA ARG A 145 -6.14 7.53 -11.30
C ARG A 145 -5.22 7.33 -12.49
N GLY A 146 -5.58 7.92 -13.63
CA GLY A 146 -4.78 7.92 -14.86
C GLY A 146 -4.58 6.52 -15.46
N GLY A 147 -5.69 5.82 -15.74
CA GLY A 147 -5.67 4.51 -16.38
C GLY A 147 -5.19 3.33 -15.52
N ILE A 148 -4.86 3.54 -14.24
CA ILE A 148 -4.43 2.43 -13.37
C ILE A 148 -5.61 1.51 -13.02
N LEU A 149 -5.41 0.21 -13.16
CA LEU A 149 -6.35 -0.83 -12.77
C LEU A 149 -5.76 -1.68 -11.63
N VAL A 150 -6.38 -1.61 -10.44
CA VAL A 150 -5.96 -2.42 -9.29
C VAL A 150 -6.58 -3.81 -9.37
N LYS A 151 -5.75 -4.85 -9.37
CA LYS A 151 -6.17 -6.26 -9.48
C LYS A 151 -6.30 -6.94 -8.13
N ALA A 152 -5.37 -6.67 -7.22
CA ALA A 152 -5.36 -7.24 -5.89
C ALA A 152 -4.55 -6.37 -4.93
N CYS A 153 -4.82 -6.50 -3.64
CA CYS A 153 -4.05 -5.84 -2.60
C CYS A 153 -3.83 -6.76 -1.40
N GLY A 154 -2.75 -6.48 -0.66
CA GLY A 154 -2.42 -7.16 0.57
C GLY A 154 -1.90 -6.21 1.63
N ILE A 155 -2.18 -6.54 2.88
CA ILE A 155 -1.72 -5.83 4.07
C ILE A 155 -0.94 -6.78 4.97
N HIS A 156 0.24 -6.35 5.39
CA HIS A 156 1.02 -6.98 6.46
C HIS A 156 1.28 -5.96 7.57
N LEU A 157 1.16 -6.39 8.82
CA LEU A 157 1.24 -5.52 9.99
C LEU A 157 2.46 -5.86 10.87
N PRO A 158 3.69 -5.49 10.46
CA PRO A 158 4.89 -5.83 11.20
C PRO A 158 4.90 -5.17 12.58
N ILE A 159 5.34 -5.93 13.58
CA ILE A 159 5.49 -5.45 14.96
C ILE A 159 6.86 -4.79 15.11
N HIS A 160 6.86 -3.59 15.67
CA HIS A 160 8.04 -2.88 16.10
C HIS A 160 8.01 -2.72 17.63
N ARG A 161 9.20 -2.78 18.23
CA ARG A 161 9.41 -2.56 19.67
C ARG A 161 10.03 -1.19 19.86
N GLN A 162 9.59 -0.51 20.91
CA GLN A 162 10.23 0.71 21.39
C GLN A 162 11.63 0.41 21.95
#